data_AF-A0A963H792-F1
#
_entry.id   AF-A0A963H792-F1
#
_cell.length_a   1.000
_cell.length_b   1.000
_cell.length_c   1.000
_cell.angle_alpha   90.00
_cell.angle_beta   90.00
_cell.angle_gamma   90.00
#
_symmetry.space_group_name_H-M   'P 1'
#
loop_
_entity.id
_entity.type
_entity.pdbx_description
1 polymer ?
#
loop_
_entity_poly.entity_id
_entity_poly.type
_entity_poly.pdbx_seq_one_letter_code
_entity_poly.pdbx_strand_id
1 'polypeptide(L)'
;FNLPVHDPGVLRVANVEESKAMLLATLQNRKGAARDIVALNAGASIYVSGLSETLAGGVERAFEAIASGAALARLDELIAFSRGFSA
;
A
#
# COMPACT_ATOMS: atom_id res chain seq x y z
N PHE A 1 5.95 15.30 0.42
CA PHE A 1 5.07 14.33 1.11
C PHE A 1 5.10 14.44 2.63
N ASN A 2 6.04 15.18 3.25
CA ASN A 2 6.12 15.31 4.72
C ASN A 2 6.18 13.96 5.48
N LEU A 3 6.87 12.96 4.89
CA LEU A 3 7.06 11.66 5.50
C LEU A 3 8.37 11.65 6.29
N PRO A 4 8.40 11.05 7.49
CA PRO A 4 9.65 10.86 8.21
C PRO A 4 10.53 9.85 7.47
N VAL A 5 11.85 10.01 7.61
CA VAL A 5 12.81 9.00 7.20
C VAL A 5 12.83 7.91 8.26
N HIS A 6 12.71 6.66 7.83
CA HIS A 6 12.74 5.48 8.70
C HIS A 6 14.04 4.69 8.48
N ASP A 7 14.52 3.99 9.51
CA ASP A 7 15.58 2.99 9.35
C ASP A 7 15.07 1.82 8.49
N PRO A 8 15.72 1.46 7.37
CA PRO A 8 15.29 0.32 6.54
C PRO A 8 15.19 -1.01 7.31
N GLY A 9 15.93 -1.17 8.42
CA GLY A 9 15.86 -2.34 9.27
C GLY A 9 14.44 -2.67 9.77
N VAL A 10 13.57 -1.67 9.94
CA VAL A 10 12.20 -1.85 10.44
C VAL A 10 11.25 -2.49 9.41
N LEU A 11 11.66 -2.54 8.13
CA LEU A 11 10.91 -3.19 7.05
C LEU A 11 11.35 -4.64 6.83
N ARG A 12 12.37 -5.11 7.54
CA ARG A 12 12.88 -6.48 7.41
C ARG A 12 11.94 -7.47 8.08
N VAL A 13 11.64 -8.56 7.39
CA VAL A 13 10.83 -9.69 7.88
C VAL A 13 11.59 -11.00 7.68
N ALA A 14 11.32 -12.00 8.50
CA ALA A 14 12.03 -13.28 8.47
C ALA A 14 11.45 -14.30 7.48
N ASN A 15 10.16 -14.18 7.13
CA ASN A 15 9.42 -15.17 6.34
C ASN A 15 8.23 -14.56 5.58
N VAL A 16 7.52 -15.39 4.82
CA VAL A 16 6.40 -14.97 3.96
C VAL A 16 5.16 -14.61 4.76
N GLU A 17 4.96 -15.22 5.93
CA GLU A 17 3.86 -14.98 6.85
C GLU A 17 3.96 -13.59 7.48
N GLU A 18 5.16 -13.20 7.93
CA GLU A 18 5.46 -11.86 8.42
C GLU A 18 5.35 -10.80 7.33
N SER A 19 5.82 -11.11 6.11
CA SER A 19 5.65 -10.23 4.95
C SER A 19 4.16 -9.96 4.67
N LYS A 20 3.35 -11.02 4.64
CA LYS A 20 1.89 -10.92 4.49
C LYS A 20 1.26 -10.12 5.62
N ALA A 21 1.64 -10.37 6.88
CA ALA A 21 1.11 -9.65 8.02
C ALA A 21 1.44 -8.15 7.98
N MET A 22 2.66 -7.79 7.60
CA MET A 22 3.09 -6.40 7.43
C MET A 22 2.32 -5.69 6.31
N LEU A 23 2.11 -6.36 5.17
CA LEU A 23 1.31 -5.83 4.07
C LEU A 23 -0.15 -5.62 4.50
N LEU A 24 -0.78 -6.62 5.12
CA LEU A 24 -2.18 -6.50 5.58
C LEU A 24 -2.34 -5.39 6.62
N ALA A 25 -1.40 -5.27 7.58
CA ALA A 25 -1.41 -4.17 8.54
C ALA A 25 -1.30 -2.79 7.85
N THR A 26 -0.48 -2.70 6.80
CA THR A 26 -0.36 -1.49 5.98
C THR A 26 -1.69 -1.14 5.30
N LEU A 27 -2.34 -2.10 4.66
CA LEU A 27 -3.64 -1.89 3.99
C LEU A 27 -4.79 -1.62 4.98
N GLN A 28 -4.67 -2.06 6.22
CA GLN A 28 -5.55 -1.70 7.35
C GLN A 28 -5.21 -0.33 7.96
N ASN A 29 -4.41 0.49 7.26
CA ASN A 29 -4.02 1.84 7.67
C ASN A 29 -3.23 1.89 9.00
N ARG A 30 -2.49 0.84 9.37
CA ARG A 30 -1.57 0.90 10.51
C ARG A 30 -0.45 1.88 10.20
N LYS A 31 -0.33 2.94 11.02
CA LYS A 31 0.74 3.94 10.90
C LYS A 31 2.12 3.27 11.08
N GLY A 32 3.09 3.69 10.28
CA GLY A 32 4.48 3.22 10.38
C GLY A 32 5.19 3.19 9.03
N ALA A 33 6.48 2.84 9.05
CA ALA A 33 7.36 2.84 7.88
C ALA A 33 6.79 2.08 6.68
N ALA A 34 6.18 0.91 6.92
CA ALA A 34 5.59 0.08 5.87
C ALA A 34 4.46 0.81 5.13
N ARG A 35 3.58 1.50 5.86
CA ARG A 35 2.52 2.31 5.24
C ARG A 35 3.07 3.49 4.47
N ASP A 36 4.07 4.16 5.01
CA ASP A 36 4.65 5.36 4.40
C ASP A 36 5.39 5.01 3.09
N ILE A 37 6.18 3.92 3.06
CA ILE A 37 6.88 3.48 1.85
C ILE A 37 5.92 2.92 0.78
N VAL A 38 4.84 2.25 1.19
CA VAL A 38 3.79 1.81 0.26
C VAL A 38 3.07 2.99 -0.36
N ALA A 39 2.65 3.97 0.45
CA ALA A 39 1.98 5.18 -0.06
C ALA A 39 2.90 6.00 -0.97
N LEU A 40 4.20 6.08 -0.67
CA LEU A 40 5.18 6.75 -1.51
C LEU A 40 5.29 6.10 -2.90
N ASN A 41 5.48 4.78 -2.96
CA ASN A 41 5.61 4.05 -4.22
C ASN A 41 4.30 4.00 -5.01
N ALA A 42 3.18 3.71 -4.34
CA ALA A 42 1.87 3.73 -4.98
C ALA A 42 1.52 5.13 -5.49
N GLY A 43 1.91 6.18 -4.75
CA GLY A 43 1.74 7.56 -5.19
C GLY A 43 2.56 7.89 -6.43
N ALA A 44 3.77 7.37 -6.54
CA ALA A 44 4.56 7.45 -7.77
C ALA A 44 3.85 6.74 -8.94
N SER A 45 3.29 5.54 -8.71
CA SER A 45 2.51 4.82 -9.71
C SER A 45 1.26 5.59 -10.18
N ILE A 46 0.51 6.21 -9.25
CA ILE A 46 -0.67 7.03 -9.54
C ILE A 46 -0.29 8.28 -10.35
N TYR A 47 0.85 8.89 -10.02
CA TYR A 47 1.36 10.05 -10.74
C TYR A 47 1.74 9.69 -12.18
N VAL A 48 2.58 8.67 -12.38
CA VAL A 48 3.04 8.30 -13.73
C VAL A 48 1.93 7.71 -14.60
N SER A 49 0.83 7.23 -14.01
CA SER A 49 -0.35 6.79 -14.75
C SER A 49 -1.25 7.94 -15.22
N GLY A 50 -0.91 9.21 -14.91
CA GLY A 50 -1.71 10.38 -15.25
C GLY A 50 -2.97 10.56 -14.39
N LEU A 51 -3.09 9.82 -13.29
CA LEU A 51 -4.21 9.97 -12.35
C LEU A 51 -3.98 11.11 -11.34
N SER A 52 -2.77 11.64 -11.23
CA SER A 52 -2.48 12.84 -10.44
C SER A 52 -1.57 13.76 -11.23
N GLU A 53 -1.79 15.07 -11.15
CA GLU A 53 -0.97 16.08 -11.81
C GLU A 53 0.42 16.23 -11.17
N THR A 54 0.53 15.87 -9.88
CA THR A 54 1.78 15.94 -9.14
C THR A 54 2.06 14.64 -8.43
N LEU A 55 3.35 14.37 -8.20
CA LEU A 55 3.77 13.24 -7.35
C LEU A 55 3.20 13.38 -5.93
N ALA A 56 3.09 14.61 -5.41
CA ALA A 56 2.50 14.88 -4.09
C ALA A 56 1.04 14.47 -4.01
N GLY A 57 0.23 14.89 -4.99
CA GLY A 57 -1.16 14.44 -5.10
C GLY A 57 -1.28 12.93 -5.28
N GLY A 58 -0.33 12.29 -5.97
CA GLY A 58 -0.30 10.83 -6.10
C GLY A 58 -0.14 10.14 -4.74
N VAL A 59 0.79 10.62 -3.92
CA VAL A 59 1.03 10.09 -2.57
C VAL A 59 -0.15 10.37 -1.64
N GLU A 60 -0.78 11.55 -1.72
CA GLU A 60 -2.01 11.86 -0.98
C GLU A 60 -3.15 10.90 -1.33
N ARG A 61 -3.40 10.68 -2.63
CA ARG A 61 -4.39 9.71 -3.11
C ARG A 61 -4.09 8.28 -2.66
N ALA A 62 -2.82 7.89 -2.60
CA ALA A 62 -2.43 6.58 -2.08
C ALA A 62 -2.76 6.46 -0.59
N PHE A 63 -2.49 7.50 0.22
CA PHE A 63 -2.90 7.52 1.62
C PHE A 63 -4.41 7.47 1.79
N GLU A 64 -5.17 8.20 0.97
CA GLU A 64 -6.64 8.16 0.99
C GLU A 64 -7.18 6.77 0.66
N ALA A 65 -6.62 6.09 -0.35
CA ALA A 65 -7.02 4.73 -0.72
C ALA A 65 -6.74 3.71 0.41
N ILE A 66 -5.63 3.88 1.14
CA ILE A 66 -5.32 3.05 2.32
C ILE A 66 -6.27 3.41 3.48
N ALA A 67 -6.43 4.70 3.78
CA ALA A 67 -7.19 5.16 4.94
C ALA A 67 -8.70 4.88 4.83
N SER A 68 -9.25 4.93 3.62
CA SER A 68 -10.65 4.59 3.34
C SER A 68 -10.93 3.09 3.34
N GLY A 69 -9.90 2.24 3.35
CA GLY A 69 -10.02 0.79 3.21
C GLY A 69 -10.20 0.32 1.75
N ALA A 70 -10.27 1.22 0.77
CA ALA A 70 -10.43 0.86 -0.64
C ALA A 70 -9.29 -0.03 -1.16
N ALA A 71 -8.05 0.20 -0.70
CA ALA A 71 -6.91 -0.63 -1.07
C ALA A 71 -7.03 -2.07 -0.54
N LEU A 72 -7.54 -2.26 0.68
CA LEU A 72 -7.77 -3.59 1.26
C LEU A 72 -8.95 -4.29 0.56
N ALA A 73 -10.06 -3.58 0.33
CA ALA A 73 -11.19 -4.11 -0.41
C ALA A 73 -10.77 -4.59 -1.82
N ARG A 74 -9.87 -3.87 -2.48
CA ARG A 74 -9.35 -4.27 -3.80
C ARG A 74 -8.53 -5.56 -3.75
N LEU A 75 -7.79 -5.80 -2.67
CA LEU A 75 -7.11 -7.08 -2.45
C LEU A 75 -8.13 -8.22 -2.27
N ASP A 76 -9.18 -8.00 -1.49
CA ASP A 76 -10.23 -9.00 -1.26
C ASP A 76 -10.98 -9.34 -2.57
N GLU A 77 -11.29 -8.33 -3.39
CA GLU A 77 -11.86 -8.52 -4.73
C GLU A 77 -10.95 -9.37 -5.62
N LEU A 78 -9.64 -9.10 -5.63
CA LEU A 78 -8.68 -9.87 -6.41
C LEU A 78 -8.61 -11.33 -5.95
N ILE A 79 -8.66 -11.58 -4.64
CA ILE A 79 -8.71 -12.94 -4.07
C ILE A 79 -9.98 -13.66 -4.51
N ALA A 80 -11.14 -13.03 -4.39
CA ALA A 80 -12.42 -13.62 -4.81
C ALA A 80 -12.44 -13.91 -6.32
N PHE A 81 -11.98 -12.95 -7.12
CA PHE A 81 -11.90 -13.07 -8.58
C PHE A 81 -10.99 -14.23 -9.00
N SER A 82 -9.77 -14.30 -8.46
CA SER A 82 -8.79 -15.33 -8.82
C SER A 82 -9.24 -16.75 -8.43
N ARG A 83 -9.96 -16.91 -7.31
CA ARG A 83 -10.54 -18.20 -6.90
C ARG A 83 -11.63 -18.70 -7.84
N GLY A 84 -12.32 -17.79 -8.53
CA GLY A 84 -13.33 -18.15 -9.55
C GLY A 84 -12.77 -18.88 -10.77
N PHE A 85 -11.45 -18.91 -10.96
CA PHE A 85 -10.77 -19.65 -12.03
C PHE A 85 -10.18 -20.99 -11.58
N SER A 86 -10.42 -21.40 -10.33
CA SER A 86 -9.97 -22.70 -9.84
C SER A 86 -10.91 -23.78 -10.38
N ALA A 87 -10.37 -24.68 -11.22
CA ALA A 87 -11.07 -25.84 -11.76
C ALA A 87 -11.44 -26.86 -10.68
#